data_AF-A0A1N6CUT3-F1
#
_entry.id   AF-A0A1N6CUT3-F1
#
_cell.length_a   1.000
_cell.length_b   1.000
_cell.length_c   1.000
_cell.angle_alpha   90.00
_cell.angle_beta   90.00
_cell.angle_gamma   90.00
#
_symmetry.space_group_name_H-M   'P 1'
#
loop_
_entity.id
_entity.type
_entity.pdbx_description
1 polymer ?
#
loop_
_entity_poly.entity_id
_entity_poly.type
_entity_poly.pdbx_seq_one_letter_code
_entity_poly.pdbx_strand_id
1 'polypeptide(L)'
;MTDTNLTPEQQDFYERFKSFWTKPSGARVPEVIAPDAKIHFTGAGIMSGTTYAEWMTETLATMEDMTVTPLDCAGNGEMLYIAWETSAMIHGERRTYRGVDRFRLKDGMAIEEHVIFDSAVLTPEGRGGIEQ
;
A
#
# COMPACT_ATOMS: atom_id res chain seq x y z
N MET A 1 -17.89 -10.42 18.10
CA MET A 1 -17.72 -11.44 17.05
C MET A 1 -16.48 -11.05 16.27
N THR A 2 -15.33 -11.55 16.69
CA THR A 2 -14.02 -11.34 16.07
C THR A 2 -13.63 -12.67 15.44
N ASP A 3 -14.17 -12.93 14.25
CA ASP A 3 -13.70 -14.03 13.40
C ASP A 3 -12.58 -13.46 12.51
N THR A 4 -11.43 -13.18 13.11
CA THR A 4 -10.23 -12.74 12.41
C THR A 4 -9.34 -13.96 12.16
N ASN A 5 -9.76 -14.86 11.29
CA ASN A 5 -8.87 -15.88 10.77
C ASN A 5 -8.66 -15.61 9.29
N LEU A 6 -7.54 -14.97 8.96
CA LEU A 6 -7.05 -14.91 7.59
C LEU A 6 -6.99 -16.32 7.02
N THR A 7 -7.32 -16.47 5.74
CA THR A 7 -7.01 -17.70 5.02
C THR A 7 -5.48 -17.88 4.97
N PRO A 8 -4.95 -19.09 4.74
CA PRO A 8 -3.51 -19.29 4.56
C PRO A 8 -2.91 -18.41 3.45
N GLU A 9 -3.67 -18.20 2.36
CA GLU A 9 -3.29 -17.30 1.26
C GLU A 9 -3.18 -15.84 1.73
N GLN A 10 -4.17 -15.35 2.49
CA GLN A 10 -4.15 -14.00 3.04
C GLN A 10 -3.01 -13.80 4.04
N GLN A 11 -2.75 -14.79 4.89
CA GLN A 11 -1.63 -14.75 5.83
C GLN A 11 -0.29 -14.70 5.09
N ASP A 12 -0.08 -15.56 4.10
CA ASP A 12 1.13 -15.58 3.28
C ASP A 12 1.33 -14.25 2.53
N PHE A 13 0.27 -13.72 1.93
CA PHE A 13 0.29 -12.42 1.28
C PHE A 13 0.70 -11.32 2.26
N TYR A 14 0.13 -11.30 3.47
CA TYR A 14 0.44 -10.29 4.47
C TYR A 14 1.91 -10.35 4.92
N GLU A 15 2.50 -11.55 5.06
CA GLU A 15 3.93 -11.71 5.33
C GLU A 15 4.80 -11.19 4.19
N ARG A 16 4.45 -11.49 2.93
CA ARG A 16 5.15 -10.94 1.76
C ARG A 16 5.03 -9.42 1.67
N PHE A 17 3.86 -8.86 1.98
CA PHE A 17 3.64 -7.41 2.04
C PHE A 17 4.50 -6.74 3.11
N LYS A 18 4.59 -7.31 4.32
CA LYS A 18 5.53 -6.83 5.35
C LYS A 18 6.98 -6.91 4.88
N SER A 19 7.38 -8.05 4.29
CA SER A 19 8.72 -8.24 3.73
C SER A 19 9.04 -7.23 2.62
N PHE A 20 8.09 -6.92 1.74
CA PHE A 20 8.23 -5.91 0.70
C PHE A 20 8.63 -4.56 1.32
N TRP A 21 7.90 -4.09 2.32
CA TRP A 21 8.14 -2.79 2.95
C TRP A 21 9.40 -2.72 3.82
N THR A 22 10.05 -3.83 4.15
CA THR A 22 11.40 -3.80 4.77
C THR A 22 12.50 -3.34 3.80
N LYS A 23 12.29 -3.54 2.49
CA LYS A 23 13.21 -3.16 1.43
C LYS A 23 12.42 -2.95 0.13
N PRO A 24 11.63 -1.88 0.04
CA PRO A 24 10.73 -1.68 -1.09
C PRO A 24 11.52 -1.34 -2.35
N SER A 25 11.06 -1.86 -3.49
CA SER A 25 11.54 -1.46 -4.81
C SER A 25 10.51 -1.85 -5.87
N GLY A 26 10.49 -1.16 -7.01
CA GLY A 26 9.61 -1.53 -8.12
C GLY A 26 9.85 -2.95 -8.64
N ALA A 27 11.11 -3.43 -8.61
CA ALA A 27 11.44 -4.79 -9.00
C ALA A 27 10.84 -5.87 -8.08
N ARG A 28 10.45 -5.51 -6.85
CA ARG A 28 9.79 -6.41 -5.89
C ARG A 28 8.27 -6.32 -5.93
N VAL A 29 7.67 -5.37 -6.66
CA VAL A 29 6.21 -5.28 -6.80
C VAL A 29 5.59 -6.59 -7.32
N PRO A 30 6.20 -7.33 -8.28
CA PRO A 30 5.71 -8.64 -8.70
C PRO A 30 5.72 -9.74 -7.63
N GLU A 31 6.28 -9.50 -6.43
CA GLU A 31 6.16 -10.41 -5.30
C GLU A 31 4.76 -10.37 -4.66
N VAL A 32 3.98 -9.29 -4.90
CA VAL A 32 2.68 -9.06 -4.25
C VAL A 32 1.58 -8.65 -5.24
N ILE A 33 1.89 -7.94 -6.33
CA ILE A 33 0.91 -7.47 -7.32
C ILE A 33 1.03 -8.27 -8.63
N ALA A 34 -0.10 -8.75 -9.17
CA ALA A 34 -0.13 -9.38 -10.49
C ALA A 34 0.13 -8.34 -11.61
N PRO A 35 0.84 -8.70 -12.71
CA PRO A 35 1.19 -7.73 -13.77
C PRO A 35 0.00 -6.96 -14.36
N ASP A 36 -1.15 -7.62 -14.50
CA ASP A 36 -2.39 -7.08 -15.04
C ASP A 36 -3.39 -6.62 -13.97
N ALA A 37 -2.96 -6.54 -12.70
CA ALA A 37 -3.79 -6.07 -11.59
C ALA A 37 -4.31 -4.66 -11.86
N LYS A 38 -5.52 -4.37 -11.35
CA LYS A 38 -6.09 -3.01 -11.39
C LYS A 38 -5.83 -2.30 -10.08
N ILE A 39 -4.95 -1.30 -10.11
CA ILE A 39 -4.58 -0.53 -8.94
C ILE A 39 -5.28 0.82 -8.99
N HIS A 40 -6.16 1.05 -8.02
CA HIS A 40 -6.86 2.30 -7.80
C HIS A 40 -6.10 3.08 -6.73
N PHE A 41 -5.34 4.09 -7.13
CA PHE A 41 -4.50 4.87 -6.23
C PHE A 41 -5.11 6.25 -5.98
N THR A 42 -5.35 6.59 -4.72
CA THR A 42 -5.91 7.90 -4.34
C THR A 42 -5.01 9.02 -4.84
N GLY A 43 -5.54 9.90 -5.69
CA GLY A 43 -4.81 11.02 -6.29
C GLY A 43 -4.02 10.71 -7.57
N ALA A 44 -3.83 9.44 -7.94
CA ALA A 44 -3.08 9.05 -9.14
C ALA A 44 -3.90 8.25 -10.18
N GLY A 45 -5.16 7.93 -9.89
CA GLY A 45 -6.07 7.27 -10.84
C GLY A 45 -5.91 5.75 -10.86
N ILE A 46 -6.03 5.13 -12.03
CA ILE A 46 -6.00 3.67 -12.20
C ILE A 46 -4.77 3.26 -13.03
N MET A 47 -4.01 2.27 -12.54
CA MET A 47 -2.80 1.74 -13.18
C MET A 47 -2.84 0.21 -13.26
N SER A 48 -2.08 -0.37 -14.19
CA SER A 48 -1.78 -1.81 -14.17
C SER A 48 -0.69 -2.12 -13.14
N GLY A 49 -0.55 -3.39 -12.76
CA GLY A 49 0.56 -3.84 -11.90
C GLY A 49 1.94 -3.55 -12.48
N THR A 50 2.13 -3.68 -13.80
CA THR A 50 3.40 -3.32 -14.46
C THR A 50 3.69 -1.82 -14.38
N THR A 51 2.70 -0.98 -14.67
CA THR A 51 2.85 0.48 -14.57
C THR A 51 3.07 0.92 -13.13
N TYR A 52 2.44 0.24 -12.17
CA TYR A 52 2.68 0.50 -10.76
C TYR A 52 4.10 0.14 -10.31
N ALA A 53 4.69 -0.94 -10.83
CA ALA A 53 6.08 -1.29 -10.55
C ALA A 53 7.07 -0.19 -11.02
N GLU A 54 6.83 0.37 -12.20
CA GLU A 54 7.60 1.50 -12.73
C GLU A 54 7.40 2.74 -11.86
N TRP A 55 6.14 3.09 -11.58
CA TRP A 55 5.77 4.23 -10.73
C TRP A 55 6.34 4.14 -9.31
N MET A 56 6.35 2.94 -8.71
CA MET A 56 6.95 2.69 -7.39
C MET A 56 8.46 2.95 -7.40
N THR A 57 9.15 2.61 -8.50
CA THR A 57 10.59 2.92 -8.66
C THR A 57 10.84 4.42 -8.64
N GLU A 58 10.05 5.18 -9.40
CA GLU A 58 10.16 6.65 -9.45
C GLU A 58 9.77 7.31 -8.12
N THR A 59 8.71 6.82 -7.48
CA THR A 59 8.22 7.33 -6.20
C THR A 59 9.25 7.12 -5.09
N LEU A 60 9.84 5.93 -4.97
CA LEU A 60 10.90 5.65 -3.99
C LEU A 60 12.18 6.45 -4.26
N ALA A 61 12.46 6.81 -5.52
CA ALA A 61 13.61 7.63 -5.87
C ALA A 61 13.41 9.13 -5.55
N THR A 62 12.16 9.58 -5.44
CA THR A 62 11.82 11.00 -5.27
C THR A 62 11.29 11.34 -3.87
N MET A 63 10.64 10.40 -3.18
CA MET A 63 10.20 10.55 -1.80
C MET A 63 11.31 10.12 -0.83
N GLU A 64 12.14 11.09 -0.47
CA GLU A 64 13.24 10.90 0.47
C GLU A 64 12.72 10.38 1.82
N ASP A 65 13.42 9.37 2.35
CA ASP A 65 13.14 8.70 3.62
C ASP A 65 11.69 8.19 3.77
N MET A 66 11.04 7.81 2.66
CA MET A 66 9.72 7.18 2.74
C MET A 66 9.81 5.83 3.45
N THR A 67 9.03 5.68 4.51
CA THR A 67 8.81 4.42 5.21
C THR A 67 7.33 4.10 5.22
N VAL A 68 6.97 2.82 5.12
CA VAL A 68 5.60 2.34 5.28
C VAL A 68 5.63 1.18 6.25
N THR A 69 4.78 1.26 7.27
CA THR A 69 4.66 0.26 8.33
C THR A 69 3.26 -0.32 8.30
N PRO A 70 3.10 -1.61 7.92
CA PRO A 70 1.83 -2.31 8.09
C PRO A 70 1.49 -2.39 9.58
N LEU A 71 0.26 -1.99 9.96
CA LEU A 71 -0.19 -1.91 11.34
C LEU A 71 -1.06 -3.10 11.74
N ASP A 72 -2.09 -3.38 10.93
CA ASP A 72 -3.08 -4.42 11.19
C ASP A 72 -3.70 -4.90 9.87
N CYS A 73 -4.39 -6.04 9.90
CA CYS A 73 -5.03 -6.60 8.72
C CYS A 73 -6.33 -7.33 9.05
N ALA A 74 -7.23 -7.41 8.07
CA ALA A 74 -8.49 -8.14 8.17
C ALA A 74 -8.82 -8.83 6.83
N GLY A 75 -9.32 -10.05 6.89
CA GLY A 75 -9.73 -10.82 5.71
C GLY A 75 -11.25 -10.94 5.60
N ASN A 76 -11.77 -11.00 4.37
CA ASN A 76 -13.18 -11.30 4.08
C ASN A 76 -13.33 -11.96 2.70
N GLY A 77 -13.50 -13.27 2.65
CA GLY A 77 -13.54 -14.02 1.39
C GLY A 77 -12.21 -13.87 0.63
N GLU A 78 -12.26 -13.38 -0.61
CA GLU A 78 -11.07 -13.07 -1.42
C GLU A 78 -10.43 -11.71 -1.09
N MET A 79 -11.04 -10.93 -0.18
CA MET A 79 -10.57 -9.58 0.14
C MET A 79 -9.60 -9.60 1.33
N LEU A 80 -8.52 -8.83 1.23
CA LEU A 80 -7.61 -8.54 2.32
C LEU A 80 -7.49 -7.03 2.48
N TYR A 81 -7.63 -6.55 3.72
CA TYR A 81 -7.48 -5.16 4.09
C TYR A 81 -6.23 -5.03 4.95
N ILE A 82 -5.33 -4.10 4.61
CA ILE A 82 -4.12 -3.84 5.40
C ILE A 82 -4.12 -2.36 5.76
N ALA A 83 -4.20 -2.06 7.05
CA ALA A 83 -3.99 -0.72 7.56
C ALA A 83 -2.48 -0.46 7.66
N TRP A 84 -2.06 0.75 7.30
CA TRP A 84 -0.66 1.13 7.32
C TRP A 84 -0.49 2.57 7.80
N GLU A 85 0.72 2.86 8.28
CA GLU A 85 1.22 4.22 8.50
C GLU A 85 2.44 4.44 7.62
N THR A 86 2.55 5.64 7.05
CA THR A 86 3.72 6.04 6.28
C THR A 86 4.28 7.35 6.81
N SER A 87 5.59 7.50 6.69
CA SER A 87 6.28 8.76 6.95
C SER A 87 7.24 9.06 5.81
N ALA A 88 7.23 10.28 5.28
CA ALA A 88 8.09 10.70 4.17
C ALA A 88 8.41 12.20 4.26
N MET A 89 9.47 12.64 3.59
CA MET A 89 9.72 14.06 3.35
C MET A 89 8.86 14.55 2.18
N ILE A 90 7.95 15.49 2.45
CA ILE A 90 7.00 16.04 1.47
C ILE A 90 7.04 17.57 1.59
N HIS A 91 7.33 18.26 0.48
CA HIS A 91 7.49 19.72 0.45
C HIS A 91 8.47 20.26 1.50
N GLY A 92 9.53 19.51 1.80
CA GLY A 92 10.55 19.88 2.79
C GLY A 92 10.17 19.63 4.25
N GLU A 93 9.01 19.01 4.51
CA GLU A 93 8.52 18.69 5.85
C GLU A 93 8.36 17.17 6.02
N ARG A 94 8.70 16.65 7.21
CA ARG A 94 8.39 15.26 7.56
C ARG A 94 6.89 15.15 7.83
N ARG A 95 6.17 14.37 7.01
CA ARG A 95 4.74 14.13 7.20
C ARG A 95 4.48 12.66 7.46
N THR A 96 3.60 12.40 8.42
CA THR A 96 3.12 11.07 8.75
C THR A 96 1.62 11.00 8.52
N TYR A 97 1.17 9.94 7.85
CA TYR A 97 -0.25 9.72 7.57
C TYR A 97 -0.55 8.23 7.51
N ARG A 98 -1.85 7.92 7.60
CA ARG A 98 -2.34 6.55 7.60
C ARG A 98 -3.25 6.31 6.41
N GLY A 99 -3.32 5.05 6.03
CA GLY A 99 -4.20 4.60 4.99
C GLY A 99 -4.55 3.13 5.16
N VAL A 100 -5.33 2.65 4.20
CA VAL A 100 -5.70 1.26 4.08
C VAL A 100 -5.58 0.86 2.62
N ASP A 101 -4.94 -0.28 2.39
CA ASP A 101 -5.01 -0.97 1.12
C ASP A 101 -6.11 -2.02 1.18
N ARG A 102 -7.01 -2.02 0.19
CA ARG A 102 -7.96 -3.11 -0.05
C ARG A 102 -7.51 -3.92 -1.24
N PHE A 103 -7.12 -5.16 -1.01
CA PHE A 103 -6.74 -6.12 -2.04
C PHE A 103 -7.89 -7.08 -2.33
N ARG A 104 -8.03 -7.46 -3.61
CA ARG A 104 -8.67 -8.72 -4.00
C ARG A 104 -7.58 -9.69 -4.43
N LEU A 105 -7.49 -10.81 -3.73
CA LEU A 105 -6.47 -11.82 -3.95
C LEU A 105 -6.97 -12.94 -4.84
N LYS A 106 -6.06 -13.49 -5.63
CA LYS A 106 -6.25 -14.72 -6.39
C LYS A 106 -4.91 -15.38 -6.66
N ASP A 107 -4.83 -16.69 -6.42
CA ASP A 107 -3.61 -17.49 -6.66
C ASP A 107 -2.37 -16.89 -5.96
N GLY A 108 -2.56 -16.34 -4.76
CA GLY A 108 -1.52 -15.70 -3.94
C GLY A 108 -1.15 -14.28 -4.35
N MET A 109 -1.81 -13.68 -5.35
CA MET A 109 -1.45 -12.37 -5.87
C MET A 109 -2.61 -11.38 -5.77
N ALA A 110 -2.31 -10.10 -5.59
CA ALA A 110 -3.33 -9.06 -5.73
C ALA A 110 -3.63 -8.85 -7.22
N ILE A 111 -4.90 -9.04 -7.58
CA ILE A 111 -5.41 -8.78 -8.94
C ILE A 111 -6.21 -7.47 -9.01
N GLU A 112 -6.47 -6.88 -7.85
CA GLU A 112 -7.02 -5.53 -7.70
C GLU A 112 -6.59 -4.97 -6.36
N GLU A 113 -6.25 -3.69 -6.33
CA GLU A 113 -5.85 -2.95 -5.13
C GLU A 113 -6.54 -1.60 -5.12
N HIS A 114 -6.99 -1.15 -3.94
CA HIS A 114 -7.41 0.23 -3.71
C HIS A 114 -6.57 0.80 -2.58
N VAL A 115 -5.71 1.76 -2.90
CA VAL A 115 -4.85 2.48 -1.94
C VAL A 115 -5.60 3.73 -1.48
N ILE A 116 -6.04 3.74 -0.22
CA ILE A 116 -6.96 4.75 0.32
C ILE A 116 -6.30 5.48 1.48
N PHE A 117 -6.15 6.80 1.36
CA PHE A 117 -5.65 7.69 2.40
C PHE A 117 -6.14 9.12 2.14
N ASP A 118 -5.96 10.02 3.12
CA ASP A 118 -6.25 11.44 2.92
C ASP A 118 -5.16 12.10 2.06
N SER A 119 -5.44 12.26 0.76
CA SER A 119 -4.50 12.86 -0.18
C SER A 119 -4.19 14.34 0.10
N ALA A 120 -4.92 15.01 0.99
CA ALA A 120 -4.59 16.38 1.41
C ALA A 120 -3.19 16.47 2.03
N VAL A 121 -2.64 15.37 2.55
CA VAL A 121 -1.26 15.31 3.05
C VAL A 121 -0.20 15.56 1.97
N LEU A 122 -0.52 15.34 0.70
CA LEU A 122 0.39 15.51 -0.43
C LEU A 122 0.41 16.95 -0.98
N THR A 123 -0.56 17.80 -0.59
CA THR A 123 -0.62 19.18 -1.08
C THR A 123 0.36 20.08 -0.32
N PRO A 124 0.76 21.24 -0.87
CA PRO A 124 1.62 22.18 -0.16
C PRO A 124 1.06 22.58 1.22
N GLU A 125 -0.25 22.82 1.30
CA GLU A 125 -0.93 23.24 2.54
C GLU A 125 -0.92 22.17 3.62
N GLY A 126 -0.81 20.89 3.23
CA GLY A 126 -0.52 19.74 4.09
C GLY A 126 -1.33 19.68 5.37
N ARG A 127 -2.34 18.81 5.43
CA ARG A 127 -2.85 18.34 6.72
C ARG A 127 -2.17 17.03 7.05
N GLY A 128 -1.50 16.95 8.20
CA GLY A 128 -1.17 15.66 8.80
C GLY A 128 -2.45 14.84 8.90
N GLY A 129 -2.35 13.52 8.68
CA GLY A 129 -3.47 12.64 9.00
C GLY A 129 -3.86 12.80 10.48
N ILE A 130 -5.11 12.47 10.82
CA ILE A 130 -5.75 12.60 12.15
C ILE A 130 -4.72 12.75 13.28
N GLU A 131 -4.52 13.98 13.76
CA GLU A 131 -3.74 14.26 14.97
C GLU A 131 -4.36 13.47 16.12
N GLN A 132 -3.53 12.71 16.85
CA GLN A 132 -3.97 11.95 18.04
C GLN A 132 -4.29 12.88 19.20
#